data_AF-A0A258L1Z5-F1
#
_entry.id   AF-A0A258L1Z5-F1
#
_cell.length_a   1.000
_cell.length_b   1.000
_cell.length_c   1.000
_cell.angle_alpha   90.00
_cell.angle_beta   90.00
_cell.angle_gamma   90.00
#
_symmetry.space_group_name_H-M   'P 1'
#
loop_
_entity.id
_entity.type
_entity.pdbx_description
1 polymer ?
#
loop_
_entity_poly.entity_id
_entity_poly.type
_entity_poly.pdbx_seq_one_letter_code
_entity_poly.pdbx_strand_id
1 'polypeptide(L)'
;MTADLRRIRAVAASLRGIRERVDTHPDDTLWNTSPFDNAVGLLDGAIENADFSAHMLECEELPATDYLVHLDGLIAFLEVYEKEGETSASLLRFPGRKG
;
A
#
# COMPACT_ATOMS: atom_id res chain seq x y z
N MET A 1 -19.96 10.33 -1.38
CA MET A 1 -19.67 8.88 -1.25
C MET A 1 -19.37 8.29 -2.61
N THR A 2 -18.23 8.64 -3.20
CA THR A 2 -17.74 7.97 -4.42
C THR A 2 -16.25 7.77 -4.26
N ALA A 3 -15.85 6.60 -3.76
CA ALA A 3 -14.47 6.18 -3.87
C ALA A 3 -14.14 5.96 -5.35
N ASP A 4 -12.98 6.43 -5.80
CA ASP A 4 -12.49 6.22 -7.16
C ASP A 4 -11.94 4.80 -7.29
N LEU A 5 -12.85 3.83 -7.41
CA LEU A 5 -12.51 2.40 -7.51
C LEU A 5 -11.56 2.10 -8.67
N ARG A 6 -11.61 2.89 -9.75
CA ARG A 6 -10.66 2.76 -10.86
C ARG A 6 -9.25 3.09 -10.40
N ARG A 7 -9.08 4.16 -9.63
CA ARG A 7 -7.78 4.56 -9.08
C ARG A 7 -7.26 3.55 -8.06
N ILE A 8 -8.12 3.08 -7.15
CA ILE A 8 -7.79 2.05 -6.16
C ILE A 8 -7.25 0.79 -6.84
N ARG A 9 -7.95 0.30 -7.88
CA ARG A 9 -7.51 -0.86 -8.68
C ARG A 9 -6.16 -0.63 -9.37
N ALA A 10 -5.96 0.55 -9.94
CA ALA A 10 -4.70 0.90 -10.61
C ALA A 10 -3.52 0.92 -9.63
N VAL A 11 -3.72 1.49 -8.43
CA VAL A 11 -2.71 1.49 -7.37
C VAL A 11 -2.41 0.07 -6.90
N ALA A 12 -3.43 -0.74 -6.62
CA ALA A 12 -3.25 -2.14 -6.22
C ALA A 12 -2.47 -2.95 -7.28
N ALA A 13 -2.76 -2.74 -8.58
CA ALA A 13 -2.01 -3.38 -9.66
C ALA A 13 -0.53 -2.93 -9.69
N SER A 14 -0.27 -1.64 -9.50
CA SER A 14 1.09 -1.09 -9.42
C SER A 14 1.89 -1.71 -8.27
N LEU A 15 1.29 -1.77 -7.08
CA LEU A 15 1.90 -2.37 -5.89
C LEU A 15 2.22 -3.85 -6.08
N ARG A 16 1.32 -4.61 -6.73
CA ARG A 16 1.60 -6.02 -7.06
C ARG A 16 2.81 -6.17 -7.98
N GLY A 17 2.97 -5.29 -8.97
CA GLY A 17 4.14 -5.29 -9.84
C GLY A 17 5.45 -5.00 -9.09
N ILE A 18 5.42 -4.08 -8.12
CA ILE A 18 6.57 -3.81 -7.25
C ILE A 18 6.88 -5.03 -6.39
N ARG A 19 5.86 -5.61 -5.74
CA ARG A 19 5.97 -6.82 -4.91
C ARG A 19 6.59 -7.98 -5.68
N GLU A 20 6.10 -8.29 -6.88
CA GLU A 20 6.64 -9.35 -7.73
C GLU A 20 8.10 -9.12 -8.09
N ARG A 21 8.49 -7.87 -8.36
CA ARG A 21 9.87 -7.51 -8.63
C ARG A 21 10.78 -7.73 -7.41
N VAL A 22 10.33 -7.37 -6.21
CA VAL A 22 11.06 -7.58 -4.95
C VAL A 22 11.21 -9.07 -4.64
N ASP A 23 10.12 -9.83 -4.80
CA ASP A 23 10.05 -11.27 -4.53
C ASP A 23 10.95 -12.09 -5.49
N THR A 24 11.10 -11.62 -6.73
CA THR A 24 11.97 -12.27 -7.74
C THR A 24 13.45 -11.93 -7.59
N HIS A 25 13.80 -10.88 -6.83
CA HIS A 25 15.17 -10.43 -6.61
C HIS A 25 15.46 -10.23 -5.11
N PRO A 26 15.29 -11.29 -4.27
CA PRO A 26 15.40 -11.17 -2.82
C PRO A 26 16.84 -10.91 -2.35
N ASP A 27 17.84 -11.15 -3.21
CA ASP A 27 19.26 -10.94 -2.93
C ASP A 27 19.67 -9.46 -2.92
N ASP A 28 18.82 -8.57 -3.44
CA ASP A 28 19.02 -7.12 -3.33
C ASP A 28 18.86 -6.69 -1.87
N THR A 29 19.97 -6.25 -1.26
CA THR A 29 20.05 -5.99 0.19
C THR A 29 19.15 -4.85 0.67
N LEU A 30 18.89 -3.87 -0.18
CA LEU A 30 18.09 -2.69 0.12
C LEU A 30 17.28 -2.27 -1.10
N TRP A 31 16.00 -1.97 -0.89
CA TRP A 31 15.04 -1.61 -1.92
C TRP A 31 14.56 -0.18 -1.74
N ASN A 32 14.61 0.59 -2.82
CA ASN A 32 14.02 1.93 -2.86
C ASN A 32 12.50 1.87 -2.62
N THR A 33 12.05 2.61 -1.60
CA THR A 33 10.65 2.70 -1.15
C THR A 33 9.84 3.77 -1.90
N SER A 34 10.49 4.66 -2.65
CA SER A 34 9.83 5.72 -3.43
C SER A 34 8.68 5.22 -4.31
N PRO A 35 8.76 4.04 -4.99
CA PRO A 35 7.63 3.51 -5.75
C PRO A 35 6.40 3.22 -4.90
N PHE A 36 6.57 2.78 -3.65
CA PHE A 36 5.50 2.56 -2.71
C PHE A 36 4.89 3.88 -2.25
N ASP A 37 5.70 4.87 -1.85
CA ASP A 37 5.19 6.17 -1.39
C ASP A 37 4.44 6.92 -2.49
N ASN A 38 4.94 6.85 -3.72
CA ASN A 38 4.23 7.39 -4.88
C ASN A 38 2.88 6.71 -5.09
N ALA A 39 2.79 5.40 -4.91
CA ALA A 39 1.55 4.65 -5.02
C ALA A 39 0.56 5.02 -3.89
N VAL A 40 1.05 5.23 -2.66
CA VAL A 40 0.28 5.71 -1.51
C VAL A 40 -0.25 7.13 -1.78
N GLY A 41 0.59 8.04 -2.28
CA GLY A 41 0.18 9.41 -2.63
C GLY A 41 -0.92 9.48 -3.69
N LEU A 42 -0.98 8.51 -4.61
CA LEU A 42 -2.07 8.41 -5.59
C LEU A 42 -3.40 7.98 -4.97
N LEU A 43 -3.42 7.40 -3.76
CA LEU A 43 -4.64 7.08 -3.03
C LEU A 43 -5.25 8.30 -2.34
N ASP A 44 -4.49 9.40 -2.22
CA ASP A 44 -5.03 10.64 -1.65
C ASP A 44 -6.18 11.17 -2.52
N GLY A 45 -7.29 11.48 -1.86
CA GLY A 45 -8.56 11.81 -2.50
C GLY A 45 -9.22 10.68 -3.32
N ALA A 46 -8.65 9.47 -3.36
CA ALA A 46 -9.29 8.30 -3.98
C ALA A 46 -10.36 7.69 -3.06
N ILE A 47 -10.16 7.81 -1.75
CA ILE A 47 -11.10 7.40 -0.70
C ILE A 47 -11.40 8.63 0.16
N GLU A 48 -12.67 9.01 0.21
CA GLU A 48 -13.14 10.17 0.96
C GLU A 48 -12.95 9.92 2.47
N ASN A 49 -12.32 10.86 3.19
CA ASN A 49 -11.99 10.75 4.63
C ASN A 49 -10.94 9.70 5.04
N ALA A 50 -10.17 9.14 4.10
CA ALA A 50 -9.00 8.31 4.43
C ALA A 50 -7.72 9.15 4.35
N ASP A 51 -6.93 9.13 5.42
CA ASP A 51 -5.60 9.75 5.44
C ASP A 51 -4.52 8.69 5.21
N PHE A 52 -3.99 8.67 3.98
CA PHE A 52 -2.93 7.75 3.59
C PHE A 52 -1.53 8.27 3.91
N SER A 53 -1.38 9.53 4.32
CA SER A 53 -0.07 10.12 4.62
C SER A 53 0.63 9.40 5.78
N ALA A 54 -0.15 8.90 6.75
CA ALA A 54 0.32 8.07 7.86
C ALA A 54 0.83 6.67 7.43
N HIS A 55 0.63 6.29 6.16
CA HIS A 55 1.09 5.02 5.59
C HIS A 55 2.31 5.14 4.69
N MET A 56 2.84 6.36 4.46
CA MET A 56 4.10 6.54 3.74
C MET A 56 5.28 6.01 4.58
N LEU A 57 6.28 5.46 3.90
CA LEU A 57 7.50 4.96 4.51
C LEU A 57 8.43 6.13 4.79
N GLU A 58 8.81 6.34 6.06
CA GLU A 58 9.75 7.41 6.45
C GLU A 58 11.22 7.11 6.07
N CYS A 59 11.46 5.99 5.39
CA CYS A 59 12.78 5.47 5.06
C CYS A 59 12.91 5.35 3.54
N GLU A 60 14.05 5.79 2.99
CA GLU A 60 14.32 5.76 1.55
C GLU A 60 14.57 4.34 1.03
N GLU A 61 15.05 3.45 1.89
CA GLU A 61 15.36 2.07 1.55
C GLU A 61 14.99 1.10 2.68
N LEU A 62 14.52 -0.10 2.30
CA LEU A 62 14.20 -1.20 3.22
C LEU A 62 14.76 -2.54 2.72
N PRO A 63 15.10 -3.48 3.63
CA PRO A 63 15.34 -4.87 3.24
C PRO A 63 14.12 -5.46 2.51
N ALA A 64 14.36 -6.37 1.56
CA ALA A 64 13.30 -6.99 0.76
C ALA A 64 12.16 -7.57 1.63
N THR A 65 12.48 -8.27 2.71
CA THR A 65 11.49 -8.85 3.64
C THR A 65 10.58 -7.80 4.25
N ASP A 66 11.14 -6.71 4.78
CA ASP A 66 10.37 -5.65 5.42
C ASP A 66 9.53 -4.90 4.38
N TYR A 67 10.11 -4.64 3.21
CA TYR A 67 9.40 -3.97 2.14
C TYR A 67 8.21 -4.78 1.60
N LEU A 68 8.36 -6.10 1.48
CA LEU A 68 7.28 -7.01 1.12
C LEU A 68 6.12 -6.98 2.13
N VAL A 69 6.40 -6.85 3.44
CA VAL A 69 5.35 -6.73 4.46
C VAL A 69 4.51 -5.47 4.24
N HIS A 70 5.14 -4.34 3.92
CA HIS A 70 4.42 -3.09 3.63
C HIS A 70 3.59 -3.19 2.34
N LEU A 71 4.16 -3.76 1.28
CA LEU A 71 3.47 -4.00 0.01
C LEU A 71 2.25 -4.90 0.21
N ASP A 72 2.42 -6.05 0.88
CA ASP A 72 1.34 -7.01 1.13
C ASP A 72 0.23 -6.42 2.01
N GLY A 73 0.60 -5.63 3.02
CA GLY A 73 -0.36 -4.94 3.87
C GLY A 73 -1.26 -3.97 3.09
N LEU A 74 -0.66 -3.12 2.24
CA LEU A 74 -1.42 -2.14 1.45
C LEU A 74 -2.25 -2.81 0.34
N ILE A 75 -1.71 -3.81 -0.35
CA ILE A 75 -2.46 -4.59 -1.34
C ILE A 75 -3.69 -5.23 -0.70
N ALA A 76 -3.52 -5.91 0.44
CA ALA A 76 -4.62 -6.56 1.14
C ALA A 76 -5.71 -5.56 1.56
N PHE A 77 -5.32 -4.39 2.06
CA PHE A 77 -6.28 -3.33 2.40
C PHE A 77 -7.09 -2.87 1.20
N LEU A 78 -6.42 -2.56 0.07
CA LEU A 78 -7.11 -2.09 -1.14
C LEU A 78 -8.05 -3.15 -1.70
N GLU A 79 -7.67 -4.43 -1.63
CA GLU A 79 -8.52 -5.55 -2.07
C GLU A 79 -9.78 -5.72 -1.22
N VAL A 80 -9.65 -5.59 0.10
CA VAL A 80 -10.81 -5.68 0.99
C VAL A 80 -11.71 -4.45 0.81
N TYR A 81 -11.12 -3.25 0.70
CA TYR A 81 -11.86 -2.04 0.39
C TYR A 81 -12.65 -2.20 -0.93
N GLU A 82 -12.03 -2.76 -1.97
CA GLU A 82 -12.69 -3.02 -3.25
C GLU A 82 -13.87 -4.00 -3.13
N LYS A 83 -13.70 -5.09 -2.36
CA LYS A 83 -14.69 -6.16 -2.24
C LYS A 83 -15.87 -5.79 -1.36
N GLU A 84 -15.64 -5.07 -0.26
CA GLU A 84 -16.62 -4.87 0.81
C GLU A 84 -17.13 -3.42 0.92
N GLY A 85 -16.52 -2.48 0.20
CA GLY A 85 -16.78 -1.05 0.38
C GLY A 85 -16.47 -0.57 1.80
N GLU A 86 -16.84 0.68 2.13
CA GLU A 86 -16.53 1.35 3.41
C GLU A 86 -16.85 0.52 4.68
N THR A 87 -17.79 -0.42 4.59
CA THR A 87 -18.28 -1.24 5.71
C THR A 87 -17.19 -2.04 6.43
N SER A 88 -16.13 -2.44 5.73
CA SER A 88 -15.06 -3.29 6.31
C SER A 88 -13.68 -2.66 6.32
N ALA A 89 -13.46 -1.60 5.55
CA ALA A 89 -12.24 -0.78 5.66
C ALA A 89 -12.07 -0.19 7.07
N SER A 90 -13.19 0.06 7.77
CA SER A 90 -13.21 0.47 9.17
C SER A 90 -12.67 -0.59 10.16
N LEU A 91 -12.67 -1.88 9.77
CA LEU A 91 -12.18 -3.01 10.57
C LEU A 91 -10.72 -3.37 10.29
N LEU A 92 -10.20 -2.99 9.12
CA LEU A 92 -8.80 -3.16 8.78
C LEU A 92 -7.96 -2.05 9.38
N ARG A 93 -7.50 -2.27 10.62
CA ARG A 93 -6.35 -1.54 11.11
C ARG A 93 -5.13 -2.06 10.38
N PHE A 94 -4.54 -1.23 9.52
CA PHE A 94 -3.12 -1.34 9.24
C PHE A 94 -2.37 -1.45 10.57
N PRO A 95 -1.31 -2.27 10.67
CA PRO A 95 -0.42 -2.22 11.80
C PRO A 95 0.23 -0.82 11.84
N GLY A 96 -0.44 0.10 12.54
CA GLY A 96 0.15 1.36 12.96
C GLY A 96 1.25 1.02 13.96
N ARG A 97 2.42 1.62 13.75
CA ARG A 97 3.60 1.50 14.59
C ARG A 97 3.22 1.57 16.08
N LYS A 98 3.50 0.52 16.86
CA LYS A 98 3.80 0.72 18.29
C LYS A 98 5.16 1.38 18.32
N GLY A 99 5.21 2.57 18.93
CA GLY A 99 6.44 3.33 19.14
C GLY A 99 7.52 2.54 19.86
#